data_AF-A0A1C6CBV2-F1
#
_entry.id   AF-A0A1C6CBV2-F1
#
_cell.length_a   1.000
_cell.length_b   1.000
_cell.length_c   1.000
_cell.angle_alpha   90.00
_cell.angle_beta   90.00
_cell.angle_gamma   90.00
#
_symmetry.space_group_name_H-M   'P 1'
#
loop_
_entity.id
_entity.type
_entity.pdbx_description
1 polymer ?
#
loop_
_entity_poly.entity_id
_entity_poly.type
_entity_poly.pdbx_seq_one_letter_code
_entity_poly.pdbx_strand_id
1 'polypeptide(L)'
;MRTRDKSYDYYGISTEDAKKLRNYCRNMDQEDRLRLFQCAISKAPGLELLIYESITEGIGYISLRRRRGGIPAKADDFYAYQRRTLADFYDWLRMTGRWK
;
A
#
# COMPACT_ATOMS: atom_id res chain seq x y z
N MET A 1 -1.55 -10.92 -17.28
CA MET A 1 -1.34 -9.49 -16.95
C MET A 1 -0.37 -9.38 -15.78
N ARG A 2 0.72 -8.61 -15.90
CA ARG A 2 1.71 -8.49 -14.82
C ARG A 2 1.14 -7.60 -13.70
N THR A 3 1.60 -7.76 -12.47
CA THR A 3 1.12 -6.97 -11.33
C THR A 3 1.31 -5.46 -11.54
N ARG A 4 2.34 -5.05 -12.29
CA ARG A 4 2.61 -3.64 -12.62
C ARG A 4 1.55 -2.98 -13.48
N ASP A 5 0.81 -3.75 -14.28
CA ASP A 5 -0.20 -3.24 -15.20
C ASP A 5 -1.57 -3.05 -14.52
N LYS A 6 -1.72 -3.49 -13.27
CA LYS A 6 -2.99 -3.42 -12.52
C LYS A 6 -3.16 -2.03 -11.90
N SER A 7 -4.23 -1.34 -12.28
CA SER A 7 -4.72 -0.10 -11.64
C SER A 7 -5.55 -0.41 -10.39
N TYR A 8 -6.03 0.63 -9.70
CA TYR A 8 -6.95 0.47 -8.56
C TYR A 8 -8.31 -0.10 -8.97
N ASP A 9 -8.80 0.25 -10.16
CA ASP A 9 -10.07 -0.26 -10.69
C ASP A 9 -10.05 -1.78 -10.89
N TYR A 10 -8.89 -2.34 -11.25
CA TYR A 10 -8.70 -3.80 -11.32
C TYR A 10 -8.98 -4.48 -9.97
N TYR A 11 -8.70 -3.78 -8.86
CA TYR A 11 -8.97 -4.26 -7.50
C TYR A 11 -10.33 -3.82 -6.97
N GLY A 12 -11.19 -3.21 -7.81
CA GLY A 12 -12.50 -2.72 -7.40
C GLY A 12 -12.44 -1.52 -6.46
N ILE A 13 -11.33 -0.77 -6.44
CA ILE A 13 -11.18 0.44 -5.62
C ILE A 13 -11.44 1.65 -6.52
N SER A 14 -12.50 2.40 -6.22
CA SER A 14 -12.81 3.62 -6.95
C SER A 14 -11.72 4.68 -6.78
N THR A 15 -11.64 5.66 -7.69
CA THR A 15 -10.67 6.77 -7.55
C THR A 15 -10.90 7.58 -6.27
N GLU A 16 -12.15 7.71 -5.82
CA GLU A 16 -12.50 8.39 -4.58
C GLU A 16 -12.05 7.57 -3.35
N ASP A 17 -12.35 6.28 -3.34
CA ASP A 17 -11.90 5.37 -2.28
C ASP A 17 -10.39 5.29 -2.20
N ALA A 18 -9.68 5.26 -3.34
CA ALA A 18 -8.23 5.23 -3.35
C ALA A 18 -7.62 6.47 -2.66
N LYS A 19 -8.24 7.65 -2.85
CA LYS A 19 -7.84 8.89 -2.17
C LYS A 19 -8.15 8.82 -0.68
N LYS A 20 -9.38 8.43 -0.31
CA LYS A 20 -9.80 8.24 1.08
C LYS A 20 -8.92 7.24 1.81
N LEU A 21 -8.60 6.11 1.17
CA LEU A 21 -7.80 5.02 1.73
C LEU A 21 -6.37 5.46 2.01
N ARG A 22 -5.75 6.22 1.09
CA ARG A 22 -4.42 6.79 1.33
C ARG A 22 -4.41 7.76 2.49
N ASN A 23 -5.48 8.55 2.66
CA ASN A 23 -5.60 9.44 3.81
C ASN A 23 -5.81 8.65 5.11
N TYR A 24 -6.64 7.60 5.05
CA TYR A 24 -6.89 6.70 6.17
C TYR A 24 -5.58 6.06 6.68
N CYS A 25 -4.78 5.47 5.79
CA CYS A 25 -3.53 4.81 6.17
C CYS A 25 -2.50 5.72 6.86
N ARG A 26 -2.60 7.05 6.69
CA ARG A 26 -1.72 8.02 7.36
C ARG A 26 -2.16 8.31 8.79
N ASN A 27 -3.44 8.14 9.10
CA ASN A 27 -4.06 8.58 10.35
C ASN A 27 -4.72 7.44 11.16
N MET A 28 -4.60 6.20 10.69
CA MET A 28 -5.22 5.02 11.31
C MET A 28 -4.59 4.64 12.66
N ASP A 29 -5.36 3.89 13.45
CA ASP A 29 -4.96 3.39 14.76
C ASP A 29 -3.89 2.28 14.70
N GLN A 30 -3.44 1.81 15.87
CA GLN A 30 -2.38 0.81 15.97
C GLN A 30 -2.79 -0.57 15.41
N GLU A 31 -4.05 -0.97 15.56
CA GLU A 31 -4.53 -2.28 15.08
C GLU A 31 -4.49 -2.31 13.55
N ASP A 32 -5.00 -1.25 12.93
CA ASP A 32 -5.01 -1.11 11.48
C ASP A 32 -3.60 -0.94 10.90
N ARG A 33 -2.69 -0.28 11.64
CA ARG A 33 -1.26 -0.23 11.29
C ARG A 33 -0.65 -1.63 11.25
N LEU A 34 -0.89 -2.44 12.28
CA LEU A 34 -0.39 -3.82 12.32
C LEU A 34 -0.98 -4.64 11.17
N ARG A 35 -2.27 -4.46 10.88
CA ARG A 35 -2.93 -5.16 9.78
C ARG A 35 -2.36 -4.76 8.42
N LEU A 36 -2.18 -3.47 8.15
CA LEU A 36 -1.53 -2.99 6.93
C LEU A 36 -0.12 -3.58 6.80
N PHE A 37 0.62 -3.66 7.90
CA PHE A 37 1.97 -4.25 7.89
C PHE A 37 1.94 -5.75 7.55
N GLN A 38 0.97 -6.51 8.08
CA GLN A 38 0.75 -7.91 7.67
C GLN A 38 0.44 -8.03 6.18
N CYS A 39 -0.38 -7.13 5.62
CA CYS A 39 -0.62 -7.08 4.18
C CYS A 39 0.67 -6.81 3.40
N ALA A 40 1.53 -5.88 3.87
CA ALA A 40 2.82 -5.61 3.24
C ALA A 40 3.74 -6.84 3.27
N ILE A 41 3.77 -7.57 4.38
CA ILE A 41 4.50 -8.84 4.53
C ILE A 41 4.03 -9.88 3.50
N SER A 42 2.72 -10.02 3.33
CA SER A 42 2.16 -10.97 2.37
C SER A 42 2.41 -10.57 0.91
N LYS A 43 2.31 -9.28 0.57
CA LYS A 43 2.28 -8.84 -0.83
C LYS A 43 3.62 -8.40 -1.38
N ALA A 44 4.56 -8.01 -0.52
CA ALA A 44 5.84 -7.42 -0.90
C ALA A 44 7.01 -7.99 -0.09
N PRO A 45 7.23 -9.33 -0.08
CA PRO A 45 8.33 -9.93 0.67
C PRO A 45 9.68 -9.37 0.20
N GLY A 46 10.54 -8.98 1.15
CA GLY A 46 11.81 -8.26 0.96
C GLY A 46 11.68 -6.73 0.78
N LEU A 47 10.45 -6.19 0.71
CA LEU A 47 10.16 -4.76 0.55
C LEU A 47 9.08 -4.26 1.52
N GLU A 48 8.66 -5.10 2.46
CA GLU A 48 7.50 -4.93 3.34
C GLU A 48 7.57 -3.61 4.09
N LEU A 49 8.72 -3.36 4.73
CA LEU A 49 8.96 -2.16 5.52
C LEU A 49 8.95 -0.90 4.65
N LEU A 50 9.52 -0.97 3.45
CA LEU A 50 9.57 0.15 2.50
C LEU A 50 8.18 0.48 1.95
N ILE A 51 7.38 -0.54 1.64
CA ILE A 51 6.00 -0.37 1.18
C ILE A 51 5.12 0.18 2.30
N TYR A 52 5.25 -0.35 3.52
CA TYR A 52 4.53 0.13 4.69
C TYR A 52 4.86 1.60 5.01
N GLU A 53 6.14 1.98 5.04
CA GLU A 53 6.58 3.38 5.25
C GLU A 53 6.03 4.29 4.15
N SER A 54 6.14 3.88 2.89
CA SER A 54 5.63 4.65 1.75
C SER A 54 4.13 4.93 1.84
N ILE A 55 3.34 3.96 2.31
CA ILE A 55 1.90 4.10 2.48
C ILE A 55 1.59 4.99 3.68
N THR A 56 2.14 4.67 4.85
CA THR A 56 1.81 5.34 6.11
C THR A 56 2.35 6.76 6.22
N GLU A 57 3.48 7.06 5.59
CA GLU A 57 4.06 8.41 5.55
C GLU A 57 3.67 9.18 4.28
N GLY A 58 3.08 8.50 3.29
CA GLY A 58 2.69 9.13 2.04
C GLY A 58 3.87 9.54 1.13
N ILE A 59 4.99 8.83 1.24
CA ILE A 59 6.24 9.16 0.53
C ILE A 59 6.39 8.30 -0.71
N GLY A 60 6.66 8.92 -1.86
CA GLY A 60 6.89 8.22 -3.13
C GLY A 60 8.26 7.54 -3.24
N TYR A 61 8.42 6.68 -4.26
CA TYR A 61 9.62 5.86 -4.47
C TYR A 61 10.94 6.66 -4.47
N ILE A 62 11.00 7.79 -5.19
CA ILE A 62 12.24 8.59 -5.32
C ILE A 62 12.68 9.16 -3.97
N SER A 63 11.75 9.75 -3.22
CA SER A 63 12.02 10.33 -1.92
C SER A 63 12.42 9.26 -0.90
N LEU A 64 11.72 8.12 -0.89
CA LEU A 64 12.06 6.99 -0.02
C LEU A 64 13.41 6.38 -0.36
N ARG A 65 13.72 6.21 -1.65
CA ARG A 65 15.02 5.71 -2.12
C ARG A 65 16.17 6.60 -1.67
N ARG A 66 16.01 7.93 -1.74
CA ARG A 66 17.01 8.89 -1.24
C ARG A 66 17.19 8.74 0.27
N ARG A 67 16.11 8.63 1.03
CA ARG A 67 16.15 8.48 2.50
C ARG A 67 16.81 7.17 2.95
N ARG A 68 16.52 6.07 2.27
CA ARG A 68 16.96 4.71 2.65
C ARG A 68 18.29 4.29 2.02
N GLY A 69 18.92 5.15 1.22
CA GLY A 69 20.18 4.84 0.52
C GLY A 69 20.04 3.86 -0.64
N GLY A 70 18.81 3.51 -1.03
CA GLY A 70 18.51 2.52 -2.05
C GLY A 70 17.18 1.82 -1.83
N ILE A 71 16.63 1.23 -2.90
CA ILE A 71 15.48 0.30 -2.85
C ILE A 71 15.80 -0.82 -3.84
N PRO A 72 15.77 -2.10 -3.44
CA PRO A 72 16.10 -3.23 -4.32
C PRO A 72 14.95 -3.59 -5.26
N ALA A 73 14.32 -2.60 -5.89
CA ALA A 73 13.22 -2.78 -6.84
C ALA A 73 13.12 -1.59 -7.80
N LYS A 74 12.57 -1.82 -8.99
CA LYS A 74 12.23 -0.74 -9.92
C LYS A 74 10.98 0.01 -9.41
N ALA A 75 10.86 1.28 -9.81
CA ALA A 75 9.73 2.12 -9.42
C ALA A 75 8.36 1.50 -9.78
N ASP A 76 8.24 0.90 -10.96
CA ASP A 76 7.00 0.26 -11.41
C ASP A 76 6.61 -0.92 -10.51
N ASP A 77 7.58 -1.78 -10.18
CA ASP A 77 7.35 -2.93 -9.30
C ASP A 77 7.01 -2.47 -7.88
N PHE A 78 7.70 -1.43 -7.38
CA PHE A 78 7.40 -0.82 -6.09
C PHE A 78 5.95 -0.32 -6.01
N TYR A 79 5.48 0.45 -6.99
CA TYR A 79 4.10 0.93 -6.99
C TYR A 79 3.09 -0.19 -7.23
N ALA A 80 3.46 -1.25 -7.95
CA ALA A 80 2.63 -2.44 -8.09
C ALA A 80 2.41 -3.14 -6.74
N TYR A 81 3.48 -3.34 -5.97
CA TYR A 81 3.40 -3.88 -4.61
C TYR A 81 2.57 -2.98 -3.71
N GLN A 82 2.77 -1.66 -3.77
CA GLN A 82 1.99 -0.71 -3.00
C GLN A 82 0.48 -0.81 -3.29
N ARG A 83 0.09 -0.87 -4.57
CA ARG A 83 -1.32 -1.02 -4.96
C ARG A 83 -1.91 -2.33 -4.47
N ARG A 84 -1.16 -3.43 -4.59
CA ARG A 84 -1.61 -4.75 -4.14
C ARG A 84 -1.76 -4.82 -2.62
N THR A 85 -0.85 -4.22 -1.86
CA THR A 85 -0.95 -4.11 -0.39
C THR A 85 -2.18 -3.30 0.01
N LEU A 86 -2.42 -2.16 -0.64
CA LEU A 86 -3.60 -1.33 -0.37
C LEU A 86 -4.90 -2.04 -0.74
N ALA A 87 -4.94 -2.82 -1.81
CA ALA A 87 -6.10 -3.62 -2.18
C ALA A 87 -6.45 -4.67 -1.13
N ASP A 88 -5.46 -5.45 -0.68
CA ASP A 88 -5.67 -6.47 0.36
C ASP A 88 -6.13 -5.86 1.70
N PHE A 89 -5.56 -4.70 2.05
CA PHE A 89 -5.96 -3.94 3.23
C PHE A 89 -7.38 -3.37 3.10
N TYR A 90 -7.72 -2.81 1.93
CA TYR A 90 -9.05 -2.29 1.62
C TYR A 90 -10.13 -3.38 1.70
N ASP A 91 -9.86 -4.56 1.15
CA ASP A 91 -10.75 -5.72 1.25
C ASP A 91 -11.01 -6.09 2.71
N TRP A 92 -9.96 -6.14 3.53
CA TRP A 92 -10.10 -6.40 4.95
C TRP A 92 -10.93 -5.33 5.68
N LEU A 93 -10.71 -4.04 5.39
CA LEU A 93 -11.49 -2.95 5.98
C LEU A 93 -12.98 -3.07 5.62
N ARG A 94 -13.30 -3.41 4.37
CA ARG A 94 -14.69 -3.64 3.94
C ARG A 94 -15.31 -4.86 4.62
N MET A 95 -14.60 -5.98 4.65
CA MET A 95 -15.10 -7.23 5.25
C MET A 95 -15.33 -7.12 6.76
N THR A 96 -14.60 -6.25 7.45
CA THR A 96 -14.71 -6.02 8.89
C THR A 96 -15.62 -4.83 9.25
N GLY A 97 -16.23 -4.17 8.26
CA GLY A 97 -17.10 -3.01 8.50
C GLY A 97 -16.36 -1.75 8.96
N ARG A 98 -15.03 -1.71 8.83
CA ARG A 98 -14.18 -0.55 9.16
C ARG A 98 -14.16 0.49 8.04
N TRP A 99 -14.49 0.10 6.80
CA TRP A 99 -14.66 1.03 5.67
C TRP A 99 -16.08 1.57 5.62
N LYS A 100 -16.25 2.90 5.63
CA LYS A 100 -17.54 3.61 5.55
C LYS A 100 -17.56 4.58 4.37
#